data_AF-A0AA88XR53-F1
#
_entry.id   AF-A0AA88XR53-F1
#
_cell.length_a   1.000
_cell.length_b   1.000
_cell.length_c   1.000
_cell.angle_alpha   90.00
_cell.angle_beta   90.00
_cell.angle_gamma   90.00
#
_symmetry.space_group_name_H-M   'P 1'
#
loop_
_entity.id
_entity.type
_entity.pdbx_description
1 polymer ?
#
loop_
_entity_poly.entity_id
_entity_poly.type
_entity_poly.pdbx_seq_one_letter_code
_entity_poly.pdbx_strand_id
1 'polypeptide(L)'
;ILGNQEVVQLTAVLCGVGLEENPLPEGNREKFMYYPLLLVKGTVALSDTLICWIQNHFDCKVSSMAVSPYELSWMVAMWSGSTTDPVHRSKPVQLVYSVPKRCEGISRITYTIQPDDCLRLWKCIHQSDSDDFTAEEVTDFIKAVEGHFYDLFHVKLSVSQTI
;
A
#
# COMPACT_ATOMS: atom_id res chain seq x y z
N ILE A 1 19.59 -16.69 -32.17
CA ILE A 1 19.63 -15.26 -31.79
C ILE A 1 19.24 -15.19 -30.33
N LEU A 2 20.22 -15.23 -29.43
CA LEU A 2 20.00 -15.02 -28.00
C LEU A 2 19.77 -13.52 -27.83
N GLY A 3 18.51 -13.11 -27.76
CA GLY A 3 18.16 -11.74 -27.43
C GLY A 3 18.66 -11.44 -26.03
N ASN A 4 19.67 -10.59 -25.92
CA ASN A 4 20.05 -9.97 -24.65
C ASN A 4 18.84 -9.16 -24.18
N GLN A 5 17.99 -9.74 -23.33
CA GLN A 5 16.94 -8.97 -22.68
C GLN A 5 17.62 -8.08 -21.64
N GLU A 6 17.58 -6.78 -21.86
CA GLU A 6 17.99 -5.81 -20.84
C GLU A 6 17.11 -5.99 -19.60
N VAL A 7 17.71 -6.48 -18.51
CA VAL A 7 17.03 -6.65 -17.24
C VAL A 7 17.21 -5.36 -16.43
N VAL A 8 16.10 -4.68 -16.15
CA VAL A 8 16.11 -3.51 -15.24
C VAL A 8 16.47 -3.99 -13.83
N GLN A 9 17.64 -3.56 -13.33
CA GLN A 9 18.15 -3.95 -12.01
C GLN A 9 17.71 -3.01 -10.87
N LEU A 10 17.38 -1.76 -11.21
CA LEU A 10 16.98 -0.73 -10.27
C LEU A 10 15.96 0.19 -10.93
N THR A 11 14.85 0.46 -10.23
CA THR A 11 13.90 1.50 -10.56
C THR A 11 13.74 2.39 -9.34
N ALA A 12 13.89 3.69 -9.50
CA ALA A 12 13.67 4.66 -8.44
C ALA A 12 12.78 5.79 -8.97
N VAL A 13 11.76 6.15 -8.20
CA VAL A 13 10.83 7.24 -8.51
C VAL A 13 10.79 8.17 -7.32
N LEU A 14 11.06 9.46 -7.58
CA LEU A 14 10.94 10.52 -6.57
C LEU A 14 9.63 11.26 -6.84
N CYS A 15 8.63 11.04 -5.99
CA CYS A 15 7.32 11.67 -6.09
C CYS A 15 7.30 12.94 -5.23
N GLY A 16 7.15 14.09 -5.87
CA GLY A 16 6.77 15.33 -5.19
C GLY A 16 5.25 15.42 -5.07
N VAL A 17 4.76 16.06 -4.01
CA VAL A 17 3.34 16.43 -3.93
C VAL A 17 3.13 17.65 -4.83
N GLY A 18 2.51 17.45 -5.99
CA GLY A 18 2.08 18.54 -6.86
C GLY A 18 0.89 19.24 -6.23
N LEU A 19 1.11 20.39 -5.62
CA LEU A 19 0.03 21.23 -5.12
C LEU A 19 -0.46 22.10 -6.28
N GLU A 20 -1.45 21.64 -7.02
CA GLU A 20 -2.16 22.55 -7.95
C GLU A 20 -2.83 23.69 -7.16
N GLU A 21 -3.26 23.41 -5.93
CA GLU A 21 -3.63 24.39 -4.91
C GLU A 21 -2.91 24.05 -3.61
N ASN A 22 -2.17 25.01 -3.04
CA ASN A 22 -1.45 24.78 -1.77
C ASN A 22 -2.49 24.86 -0.64
N PRO A 23 -2.84 23.73 0.03
CA PRO A 23 -3.93 23.66 1.02
C PRO A 23 -3.63 24.47 2.29
N LEU A 24 -2.40 25.02 2.38
CA LEU A 24 -1.95 25.83 3.49
C LEU A 24 -2.25 27.31 3.23
N PRO A 25 -2.81 28.02 4.24
CA PRO A 25 -2.91 29.48 4.24
C PRO A 25 -1.54 30.11 3.95
N GLU A 26 -1.50 31.22 3.23
CA GLU A 26 -0.26 31.84 2.72
C GLU A 26 0.83 32.03 3.81
N GLY A 27 0.44 32.39 5.03
CA GLY A 27 1.36 32.58 6.16
C GLY A 27 1.96 31.30 6.78
N ASN A 28 1.51 30.12 6.36
CA ASN A 28 1.99 28.82 6.86
C ASN A 28 2.75 28.00 5.81
N ARG A 29 2.82 28.46 4.57
CA ARG A 29 3.50 27.75 3.47
C ARG A 29 5.01 27.60 3.71
N GLU A 30 5.63 28.58 4.34
CA GLU A 30 7.06 28.55 4.69
C GLU A 30 7.39 27.59 5.85
N LYS A 31 6.37 27.10 6.56
CA LYS A 31 6.54 26.22 7.74
C LYS A 31 6.39 24.74 7.41
N PHE A 32 5.96 24.39 6.21
CA PHE A 32 5.73 23.01 5.80
C PHE A 32 6.70 22.61 4.69
N MET A 33 7.63 21.71 5.04
CA MET A 33 8.38 20.95 4.06
C MET A 33 7.53 19.79 3.57
N TYR A 34 7.19 19.79 2.28
CA TYR A 34 6.68 18.59 1.62
C TYR A 34 7.87 17.65 1.41
N TYR A 35 7.92 16.57 2.19
CA TYR A 35 8.96 15.55 2.01
C TYR A 35 8.65 14.73 0.76
N PRO A 36 9.53 14.71 -0.25
CA PRO A 36 9.31 13.90 -1.43
C PRO A 36 9.37 12.41 -1.06
N LEU A 37 8.50 11.61 -1.66
CA LEU A 37 8.48 10.16 -1.48
C LEU A 37 9.42 9.50 -2.47
N LEU A 38 10.42 8.79 -1.97
CA LEU A 38 11.31 7.98 -2.79
C LEU A 38 10.84 6.53 -2.80
N LEU A 39 10.34 6.06 -3.95
CA LEU A 39 9.96 4.67 -4.18
C LEU A 39 11.10 3.96 -4.91
N VAL A 40 11.69 2.94 -4.27
CA VAL A 40 12.83 2.19 -4.86
C VAL A 40 12.47 0.72 -4.99
N LYS A 41 12.71 0.17 -6.18
CA LYS A 41 12.61 -1.25 -6.49
C LYS A 41 13.97 -1.75 -7.00
N GLY A 42 14.64 -2.56 -6.19
CA GLY A 42 15.97 -3.10 -6.47
C GLY A 42 16.44 -4.04 -5.36
N THR A 43 17.67 -4.53 -5.45
CA THR A 43 18.29 -5.27 -4.34
C THR A 43 18.61 -4.32 -3.18
N VAL A 44 18.69 -4.83 -1.95
CA VAL A 44 19.06 -4.03 -0.77
C VAL A 44 20.35 -3.26 -1.01
N ALA A 45 21.39 -3.91 -1.56
CA ALA A 45 22.67 -3.27 -1.85
C ALA A 45 22.57 -2.10 -2.86
N LEU A 46 21.76 -2.25 -3.92
CA LEU A 46 21.56 -1.18 -4.91
C LEU A 46 20.74 -0.03 -4.33
N SER A 47 19.69 -0.36 -3.58
CA SER A 47 18.86 0.64 -2.88
C SER A 47 19.70 1.44 -1.87
N ASP A 48 20.52 0.78 -1.06
CA ASP A 48 21.40 1.43 -0.09
C ASP A 48 22.44 2.32 -0.78
N THR A 49 23.02 1.85 -1.88
CA THR A 49 23.98 2.63 -2.68
C THR A 49 23.33 3.90 -3.24
N LEU A 50 22.12 3.77 -3.81
CA LEU A 50 21.35 4.92 -4.31
C LEU A 50 21.02 5.89 -3.17
N ILE A 51 20.52 5.38 -2.05
CA ILE A 51 20.14 6.19 -0.89
C ILE A 51 21.36 6.93 -0.33
N CYS A 52 22.47 6.25 -0.12
CA CYS A 52 23.73 6.87 0.30
C CYS A 52 24.18 7.97 -0.66
N TRP A 53 24.09 7.72 -1.97
CA TRP A 53 24.44 8.71 -2.98
C TRP A 53 23.52 9.95 -2.90
N ILE A 54 22.19 9.77 -2.81
CA ILE A 54 21.22 10.86 -2.67
C ILE A 54 21.52 11.68 -1.40
N GLN A 55 21.72 11.01 -0.28
CA GLN A 55 21.99 11.69 1.00
C GLN A 55 23.28 12.51 0.95
N ASN A 56 24.35 11.95 0.37
CA ASN A 56 25.64 12.63 0.27
C ASN A 56 25.62 13.78 -0.75
N HIS A 57 24.89 13.63 -1.86
CA HIS A 57 24.89 14.62 -2.94
C HIS A 57 23.99 15.82 -2.65
N PHE A 58 22.89 15.60 -1.94
CA PHE A 58 21.89 16.63 -1.66
C PHE A 58 21.86 17.09 -0.20
N ASP A 59 22.81 16.65 0.63
CA ASP A 59 22.86 16.93 2.08
C ASP A 59 21.50 16.70 2.76
N CYS A 60 20.91 15.53 2.48
CA CYS A 60 19.56 15.19 2.90
C CYS A 60 19.52 13.88 3.68
N LYS A 61 18.35 13.59 4.25
CA LYS A 61 18.06 12.32 4.94
C LYS A 61 16.93 11.60 4.25
N VAL A 62 17.19 10.36 3.83
CA VAL A 62 16.16 9.42 3.42
C VAL A 62 15.91 8.49 4.59
N SER A 63 14.63 8.25 4.90
CA SER A 63 14.23 7.35 5.98
C SER A 63 13.08 6.47 5.52
N SER A 64 13.04 5.25 6.03
CA SER A 64 11.91 4.35 5.79
C SER A 64 10.61 4.99 6.29
N MET A 65 9.59 4.97 5.45
CA MET A 65 8.24 5.36 5.82
C MET A 65 7.47 4.10 6.22
N ALA A 66 6.90 4.09 7.42
CA ALA A 66 5.96 3.06 7.83
C ALA A 66 4.58 3.40 7.27
N VAL A 67 3.92 2.43 6.65
CA VAL A 67 2.55 2.57 6.16
C VAL A 67 1.62 2.03 7.24
N SER A 68 0.67 2.84 7.68
CA SER A 68 -0.29 2.47 8.72
C SER A 68 -1.30 1.44 8.20
N PRO A 69 -1.96 0.67 9.09
CA PRO A 69 -3.04 -0.23 8.68
C PRO A 69 -4.17 0.48 7.92
N TYR A 70 -4.45 1.74 8.26
CA TYR A 70 -5.42 2.57 7.55
C TYR A 70 -4.98 2.87 6.11
N GLU A 71 -3.74 3.29 5.90
CA GLU A 71 -3.21 3.53 4.55
C GLU A 71 -3.13 2.22 3.74
N LEU A 72 -2.77 1.10 4.37
CA LEU A 72 -2.83 -0.22 3.73
C LEU A 72 -4.25 -0.59 3.31
N SER A 73 -5.25 -0.23 4.11
CA SER A 73 -6.66 -0.46 3.81
C SER A 73 -7.09 0.27 2.53
N TRP A 74 -6.68 1.55 2.42
CA TRP A 74 -6.86 2.34 1.22
C TRP A 74 -6.18 1.72 -0.01
N MET A 75 -4.93 1.28 0.13
CA MET A 75 -4.19 0.66 -0.97
C MET A 75 -4.90 -0.59 -1.47
N VAL A 76 -5.38 -1.46 -0.57
CA VAL A 76 -6.09 -2.68 -0.95
C VAL A 76 -7.42 -2.37 -1.62
N ALA A 77 -8.20 -1.42 -1.11
CA ALA A 77 -9.45 -1.00 -1.73
C ALA A 77 -9.23 -0.44 -3.14
N MET A 78 -8.28 0.49 -3.30
CA MET A 78 -7.92 1.08 -4.59
C MET A 78 -7.45 0.02 -5.58
N TRP A 79 -6.60 -0.92 -5.17
CA TRP A 79 -6.16 -2.00 -6.04
C TRP A 79 -7.28 -2.99 -6.40
N SER A 80 -8.24 -3.19 -5.52
CA SER A 80 -9.40 -4.07 -5.76
C SER A 80 -10.40 -3.44 -6.73
N GLY A 81 -10.58 -2.12 -6.67
CA GLY A 81 -11.47 -1.37 -7.56
C GLY A 81 -10.83 -0.91 -8.87
N SER A 82 -9.50 -0.85 -8.93
CA SER A 82 -8.78 -0.34 -10.10
C SER A 82 -9.03 -1.20 -11.34
N THR A 83 -9.58 -0.57 -12.37
CA THR A 83 -9.87 -1.21 -13.65
C THR A 83 -8.73 -1.09 -14.66
N THR A 84 -7.68 -0.32 -14.34
CA THR A 84 -6.77 0.28 -15.33
C THR A 84 -5.72 -0.66 -15.93
N ASP A 85 -5.47 -1.85 -15.36
CA ASP A 85 -4.56 -2.82 -15.98
C ASP A 85 -5.01 -4.29 -15.78
N PRO A 86 -5.46 -4.98 -16.84
CA PRO A 86 -5.83 -6.40 -16.77
C PRO A 86 -4.65 -7.32 -16.44
N VAL A 87 -3.39 -6.92 -16.65
CA VAL A 87 -2.20 -7.69 -16.28
C VAL A 87 -1.99 -7.67 -14.76
N HIS A 88 -2.29 -6.56 -14.10
CA HIS A 88 -2.19 -6.40 -12.64
C HIS A 88 -3.37 -6.99 -11.86
N ARG A 89 -4.51 -7.24 -12.51
CA ARG A 89 -5.64 -7.99 -11.93
C ARG A 89 -5.35 -9.48 -11.67
N SER A 90 -4.17 -9.98 -12.01
CA SER A 90 -3.88 -11.43 -11.94
C SER A 90 -3.33 -11.91 -10.58
N LYS A 91 -2.97 -11.00 -9.66
CA LYS A 91 -2.26 -11.38 -8.43
C LYS A 91 -3.17 -11.36 -7.20
N PRO A 92 -3.24 -12.47 -6.44
CA PRO A 92 -3.99 -12.52 -5.19
C PRO A 92 -3.53 -11.44 -4.21
N VAL A 93 -4.49 -10.84 -3.50
CA VAL A 93 -4.22 -9.95 -2.37
C VAL A 93 -3.82 -10.81 -1.18
N GLN A 94 -2.72 -10.45 -0.51
CA GLN A 94 -2.29 -11.11 0.72
C GLN A 94 -2.26 -10.10 1.87
N LEU A 95 -3.12 -10.32 2.87
CA LEU A 95 -3.13 -9.57 4.11
C LEU A 95 -2.36 -10.36 5.17
N VAL A 96 -1.36 -9.73 5.76
CA VAL A 96 -0.44 -10.37 6.71
C VAL A 96 -0.60 -9.71 8.07
N TYR A 97 -0.98 -10.51 9.06
CA TYR A 97 -1.26 -10.05 10.41
C TYR A 97 -0.26 -10.66 11.39
N SER A 98 0.27 -9.82 12.28
CA SER A 98 1.02 -10.27 13.46
C SER A 98 0.05 -10.72 14.54
N VAL A 99 0.31 -11.88 15.11
CA VAL A 99 -0.49 -12.39 16.22
C VAL A 99 0.09 -11.86 17.54
N PRO A 100 -0.76 -11.44 18.50
CA PRO A 100 -0.30 -11.03 19.83
C PRO A 100 0.58 -12.11 20.49
N LYS A 101 1.67 -11.69 21.14
CA LYS A 101 2.66 -12.59 21.79
C LYS A 101 2.07 -13.56 22.83
N ARG A 102 0.86 -13.29 23.32
CA ARG A 102 0.10 -14.15 24.24
C ARG A 102 -0.42 -15.44 23.58
N CYS A 103 -0.48 -15.49 22.26
CA CYS A 103 -0.88 -16.68 21.53
C CYS A 103 0.36 -17.53 21.25
N GLU A 104 0.46 -18.67 21.92
CA GLU A 104 1.55 -19.62 21.69
C GLU A 104 1.31 -20.42 20.39
N GLY A 105 2.40 -20.76 19.69
CA GLY A 105 2.37 -21.62 18.50
C GLY A 105 2.01 -20.93 17.18
N ILE A 106 1.49 -19.69 17.19
CA ILE A 106 1.18 -18.93 15.96
C ILE A 106 1.76 -17.53 16.05
N SER A 107 2.63 -17.17 15.11
CA SER A 107 3.26 -15.84 15.03
C SER A 107 2.66 -14.94 13.96
N ARG A 108 2.04 -15.53 12.93
CA ARG A 108 1.56 -14.80 11.75
C ARG A 108 0.35 -15.48 11.13
N ILE A 109 -0.61 -14.67 10.69
CA ILE A 109 -1.75 -15.11 9.87
C ILE A 109 -1.60 -14.47 8.50
N THR A 110 -1.70 -15.27 7.44
CA THR A 110 -1.71 -14.79 6.05
C THR A 110 -3.05 -15.13 5.44
N TYR A 111 -3.84 -14.11 5.13
CA TYR A 111 -5.12 -14.25 4.46
C TYR A 111 -4.97 -13.87 2.99
N THR A 112 -5.18 -14.85 2.10
CA THR A 112 -5.05 -14.68 0.65
C THR A 112 -6.44 -14.63 0.00
N ILE A 113 -6.70 -13.59 -0.78
CA ILE A 113 -7.98 -13.36 -1.46
C ILE A 113 -7.72 -13.29 -2.97
N GLN A 114 -8.52 -14.02 -3.75
CA GLN A 114 -8.37 -13.99 -5.21
C GLN A 114 -8.81 -12.62 -5.76
N PRO A 115 -8.19 -12.15 -6.86
CA PRO A 115 -8.52 -10.84 -7.43
C PRO A 115 -9.99 -10.67 -7.78
N ASP A 116 -10.62 -11.71 -8.33
CA ASP A 116 -12.04 -11.68 -8.70
C ASP A 116 -12.95 -11.57 -7.48
N ASP A 117 -12.57 -12.18 -6.36
CA ASP A 117 -13.32 -12.08 -5.11
C ASP A 117 -13.17 -10.69 -4.48
N CYS A 118 -11.96 -10.12 -4.50
CA CYS A 118 -11.70 -8.73 -4.08
C CYS A 118 -12.53 -7.74 -4.91
N LEU A 119 -12.53 -7.88 -6.24
CA LEU A 119 -13.29 -7.03 -7.13
C LEU A 119 -14.80 -7.19 -6.92
N ARG A 120 -15.28 -8.42 -6.76
CA ARG A 120 -16.70 -8.68 -6.48
C ARG A 120 -17.11 -8.03 -5.17
N LEU A 121 -16.30 -8.16 -4.13
CA LEU A 121 -16.56 -7.53 -2.84
C LEU A 121 -16.60 -6.00 -2.96
N TRP A 122 -15.62 -5.41 -3.65
CA TRP A 122 -15.57 -3.97 -3.89
C TRP A 122 -16.85 -3.47 -4.58
N LYS A 123 -17.29 -4.15 -5.65
CA LYS A 123 -18.53 -3.80 -6.38
C LYS A 123 -19.82 -3.90 -5.57
N CYS A 124 -19.84 -4.70 -4.50
CA CYS A 124 -21.00 -4.74 -3.61
C CYS A 124 -21.12 -3.49 -2.73
N ILE A 125 -19.99 -2.84 -2.44
CA ILE A 125 -19.89 -1.67 -1.55
C ILE A 125 -19.91 -0.38 -2.37
N HIS A 126 -19.13 -0.34 -3.43
CA HIS A 126 -19.03 0.80 -4.32
C HIS A 126 -20.19 0.78 -5.32
N GLN A 127 -21.31 1.37 -4.89
CA GLN A 127 -22.58 1.40 -5.62
C GLN A 127 -22.76 2.68 -6.47
N SER A 128 -21.76 3.56 -6.47
CA SER A 128 -21.79 4.80 -7.24
C SER A 128 -21.23 4.62 -8.65
N ASP A 129 -21.72 5.40 -9.61
CA ASP A 129 -21.10 5.53 -10.94
C ASP A 129 -19.86 6.45 -10.93
N SER A 130 -19.37 6.84 -9.75
CA SER A 130 -18.15 7.66 -9.60
C SER A 130 -16.92 6.77 -9.58
N ASP A 131 -15.79 7.25 -10.13
CA ASP A 131 -14.49 6.60 -9.97
C ASP A 131 -13.80 6.94 -8.63
N ASP A 132 -14.44 7.77 -7.80
CA ASP A 132 -13.90 8.24 -6.53
C ASP A 132 -14.05 7.22 -5.40
N PHE A 133 -13.01 7.09 -4.57
CA PHE A 133 -13.02 6.24 -3.38
C PHE A 133 -13.29 7.07 -2.14
N THR A 134 -14.25 6.67 -1.31
CA THR A 134 -14.56 7.34 -0.04
C THR A 134 -14.01 6.58 1.17
N ALA A 135 -13.75 7.31 2.26
CA ALA A 135 -13.27 6.70 3.51
C ALA A 135 -14.27 5.71 4.13
N GLU A 136 -15.57 5.95 3.93
CA GLU A 136 -16.64 5.06 4.39
C GLU A 136 -16.60 3.74 3.63
N GLU A 137 -16.53 3.78 2.30
CA GLU A 137 -16.44 2.58 1.46
C GLU A 137 -15.20 1.74 1.76
N VAL A 138 -14.04 2.39 1.95
CA VAL A 138 -12.80 1.70 2.32
C VAL A 138 -12.95 1.00 3.67
N THR A 139 -13.59 1.68 4.63
CA THR A 139 -13.84 1.12 5.97
C THR A 139 -14.77 -0.10 5.87
N ASP A 140 -15.83 -0.01 5.10
CA ASP A 140 -16.81 -1.09 4.95
C ASP A 140 -16.25 -2.27 4.15
N PHE A 141 -15.38 -2.00 3.17
CA PHE A 141 -14.62 -3.02 2.45
C PHE A 141 -13.75 -3.85 3.38
N ILE A 142 -12.94 -3.19 4.21
CA ILE A 142 -12.08 -3.92 5.15
C ILE A 142 -12.88 -4.67 6.21
N LYS A 143 -13.97 -4.07 6.73
CA LYS A 143 -14.88 -4.80 7.64
C LYS A 143 -15.47 -6.04 7.00
N ALA A 144 -15.85 -5.98 5.72
CA ALA A 144 -16.41 -7.13 5.03
C ALA A 144 -15.35 -8.23 4.79
N VAL A 145 -14.12 -7.84 4.45
CA VAL A 145 -12.98 -8.76 4.34
C VAL A 145 -12.70 -9.46 5.67
N GLU A 146 -12.61 -8.71 6.77
CA GLU A 146 -12.36 -9.25 8.10
C GLU A 146 -13.55 -10.06 8.64
N GLY A 147 -14.78 -9.63 8.34
CA GLY A 147 -16.02 -10.33 8.67
C GLY A 147 -16.08 -11.70 8.03
N HIS A 148 -15.79 -11.81 6.74
CA HIS A 148 -15.71 -13.10 6.04
C HIS A 148 -14.68 -14.05 6.69
N PHE A 149 -13.52 -13.53 7.09
CA PHE A 149 -12.53 -14.35 7.81
C PHE A 149 -13.04 -14.82 9.17
N TYR A 150 -13.73 -13.94 9.91
CA TYR A 150 -14.33 -14.28 11.19
C TYR A 150 -15.45 -15.32 11.07
N ASP A 151 -16.27 -15.26 10.03
CA ASP A 151 -17.37 -16.22 9.83
C ASP A 151 -16.86 -17.64 9.57
N LEU A 152 -15.71 -17.77 8.91
CA LEU A 152 -15.10 -19.07 8.59
C LEU A 152 -14.23 -19.62 9.72
N PHE A 153 -13.43 -18.76 10.36
CA PHE A 153 -12.39 -19.20 11.30
C PHE A 153 -12.68 -18.80 12.75
N HIS A 154 -13.68 -17.96 12.99
CA HIS A 154 -13.99 -17.38 14.31
C HIS A 154 -12.82 -16.65 14.97
N VAL A 155 -11.94 -16.07 14.15
CA VAL A 155 -10.77 -15.29 14.58
C VAL A 155 -10.97 -13.83 14.19
N LYS A 156 -10.91 -12.93 15.17
CA LYS A 156 -11.01 -11.48 14.93
C LYS A 156 -9.65 -10.91 14.52
N LEU A 157 -9.51 -10.58 13.24
CA LEU A 157 -8.29 -9.99 12.68
C LEU A 157 -8.03 -8.55 13.18
N SER A 158 -9.07 -7.79 13.49
CA SER A 158 -8.97 -6.42 14.01
C SER A 158 -8.23 -6.28 15.35
N VAL A 159 -8.00 -7.38 16.07
CA VAL A 159 -7.19 -7.41 17.31
C VAL A 159 -5.70 -7.65 17.01
N SER A 160 -5.36 -7.91 15.75
CA SER A 160 -4.02 -8.19 15.23
C SER A 160 -3.49 -6.95 14.50
N GLN A 161 -2.17 -6.71 14.52
CA GLN A 161 -1.57 -5.59 13.79
C GLN A 161 -1.16 -6.07 12.40
N THR A 162 -1.64 -5.39 11.35
CA THR A 162 -1.16 -5.59 9.98
C THR A 162 0.32 -5.22 9.92
N ILE A 163 1.14 -6.12 9.38
CA ILE A 163 2.60 -5.97 9.25
C ILE A 163 2.93 -5.47 7.84
#